data_AF-A0A929HAD7-F1
#
_entry.id   AF-A0A929HAD7-F1
#
_cell.length_a   1.000
_cell.length_b   1.000
_cell.length_c   1.000
_cell.angle_alpha   90.00
_cell.angle_beta   90.00
_cell.angle_gamma   90.00
#
_symmetry.space_group_name_H-M   'P 1'
#
loop_
_entity.id
_entity.type
_entity.pdbx_description
1 polymer ?
#
loop_
_entity_poly.entity_id
_entity_poly.type
_entity_poly.pdbx_seq_one_letter_code
_entity_poly.pdbx_strand_id
1 'polypeptide(L)'
;ISGISSARKRSVKLLKLEGKEPSYANIKNGDYLLYRPLYLVTHLQNRNPNVLRFMEFAHSDEARNIMRKAGTVPYGDAIDLWLKYLNQVNKAQEAGLKL
;
A
#
# COMPACT_ATOMS: atom_id res chain seq x y z
N ILE A 1 -8.80 11.26 -7.89
CA ILE A 1 -8.65 10.98 -6.44
C ILE A 1 -7.16 11.05 -6.08
N SER A 2 -6.76 11.74 -5.00
CA SER A 2 -5.34 11.88 -4.60
C SER A 2 -5.10 11.16 -3.27
N GLY A 3 -4.04 10.36 -3.17
CA GLY A 3 -3.62 9.75 -1.91
C GLY A 3 -2.89 10.74 -0.99
N ILE A 4 -2.69 10.36 0.28
CA ILE A 4 -2.00 11.17 1.31
C ILE A 4 -0.64 11.71 0.80
N SER A 5 0.12 10.87 0.10
CA SER A 5 1.48 11.19 -0.34
C SER A 5 1.55 12.29 -1.40
N SER A 6 0.50 12.43 -2.21
CA SER A 6 0.38 13.47 -3.22
C SER A 6 -0.38 14.70 -2.69
N ALA A 7 -1.39 14.49 -1.83
CA ALA A 7 -2.19 15.56 -1.27
C ALA A 7 -1.36 16.54 -0.43
N ARG A 8 -0.35 16.05 0.31
CA ARG A 8 0.58 16.91 1.07
C ARG A 8 1.37 17.92 0.23
N LYS A 9 1.44 17.72 -1.10
CA LYS A 9 2.13 18.61 -2.04
C LYS A 9 1.20 19.71 -2.59
N ARG A 10 -0.03 19.79 -2.09
CA ARG A 10 -1.07 20.72 -2.56
C ARG A 10 -1.72 21.39 -1.36
N SER A 11 -2.26 22.59 -1.56
CA SER A 11 -2.99 23.32 -0.50
C SER A 11 -4.43 22.81 -0.38
N VAL A 12 -4.60 21.57 0.09
CA VAL A 12 -5.91 20.92 0.28
C VAL A 12 -6.05 20.33 1.68
N LYS A 13 -7.27 20.33 2.22
CA LYS A 13 -7.58 19.68 3.50
C LYS A 13 -8.10 18.27 3.25
N LEU A 14 -7.39 17.27 3.76
CA LEU A 14 -7.89 15.90 3.79
C LEU A 14 -8.89 15.74 4.94
N LEU A 15 -10.06 15.19 4.66
CA LEU A 15 -11.08 14.92 5.67
C LEU A 15 -10.76 13.63 6.43
N LYS A 16 -11.20 13.59 7.69
CA LYS A 16 -11.21 12.36 8.48
C LYS A 16 -12.35 11.47 7.98
N LEU A 17 -12.12 10.16 7.98
CA LEU A 17 -13.16 9.17 7.74
C LEU A 17 -13.34 8.37 9.04
N GLU A 18 -14.58 8.32 9.54
CA GLU A 18 -14.91 7.62 10.80
C GLU A 18 -14.02 8.07 11.98
N GLY A 19 -13.72 9.37 12.05
CA GLY A 19 -12.84 9.95 13.08
C GLY A 19 -11.35 9.67 12.90
N LYS A 20 -10.95 8.85 11.91
CA LYS A 20 -9.56 8.51 11.61
C LYS A 20 -8.98 9.47 10.57
N GLU A 21 -7.78 9.96 10.84
CA GLU A 21 -7.03 10.79 9.88
C GLU A 21 -6.33 9.91 8.83
N PRO A 22 -6.20 10.37 7.58
CA PRO A 22 -5.35 9.70 6.59
C PRO A 22 -3.89 9.95 6.95
N SER A 23 -3.36 9.20 7.92
CA SER A 23 -1.99 9.30 8.40
C SER A 23 -1.20 8.03 8.05
N TYR A 24 0.13 8.13 8.02
CA TYR A 24 1.00 6.96 7.80
C TYR A 24 0.69 5.84 8.80
N ALA A 25 0.53 6.18 10.09
CA ALA A 25 0.24 5.22 11.15
C ALA A 25 -1.13 4.54 10.96
N ASN A 26 -2.18 5.30 10.66
CA ASN A 26 -3.51 4.73 10.46
C ASN A 26 -3.56 3.85 9.21
N ILE A 27 -2.83 4.17 8.14
CA ILE A 27 -2.73 3.31 6.97
C ILE A 27 -1.94 2.04 7.30
N LYS A 28 -0.77 2.17 7.93
CA LYS A 28 0.10 1.04 8.33
C LYS A 28 -0.66 0.01 9.18
N ASN A 29 -1.46 0.48 10.13
CA ASN A 29 -2.23 -0.36 11.04
C ASN A 29 -3.56 -0.85 10.45
N GLY A 30 -3.96 -0.36 9.27
CA GLY A 30 -5.27 -0.64 8.68
C GLY A 30 -6.45 -0.05 9.46
N ASP A 31 -6.23 1.09 10.12
CA ASP A 31 -7.28 1.86 10.81
C ASP A 31 -7.91 2.91 9.90
N TYR A 32 -7.28 3.25 8.77
CA TYR A 32 -7.85 4.15 7.77
C TYR A 32 -8.52 3.35 6.65
N LEU A 33 -9.81 3.62 6.42
CA LEU A 33 -10.65 2.85 5.51
C LEU A 33 -10.15 2.83 4.06
N LEU A 34 -9.63 3.96 3.56
CA LEU A 34 -9.24 4.10 2.16
C LEU A 34 -7.73 3.94 1.97
N TYR A 35 -7.34 2.85 1.33
CA TYR A 35 -5.98 2.60 0.87
C TYR A 35 -6.02 1.84 -0.46
N ARG A 36 -4.89 1.79 -1.15
CA ARG A 36 -4.76 1.01 -2.39
C ARG A 36 -3.41 0.31 -2.43
N PRO A 37 -3.38 -1.02 -2.61
CA PRO A 37 -2.13 -1.72 -2.85
C PRO A 37 -1.53 -1.30 -4.19
N LEU A 38 -0.21 -1.12 -4.22
CA LEU A 38 0.54 -0.87 -5.46
C LEU A 38 1.31 -2.14 -5.80
N TYR A 39 1.07 -2.68 -6.98
CA TYR A 39 1.68 -3.92 -7.44
C TYR A 39 2.79 -3.64 -8.43
N LEU A 40 3.92 -4.33 -8.25
CA LEU A 40 4.90 -4.54 -9.31
C LEU A 40 4.56 -5.87 -9.97
N VAL A 41 4.29 -5.85 -11.27
CA VAL A 41 3.87 -7.03 -12.03
C VAL A 41 4.88 -7.26 -13.15
N THR A 42 5.32 -8.51 -13.27
CA THR A 42 6.17 -8.96 -14.38
C THR A 42 5.76 -10.37 -14.78
N HIS A 43 6.11 -10.77 -16.00
CA HIS A 43 5.86 -12.13 -16.48
C HIS A 43 6.75 -13.13 -15.72
N LEU A 44 6.21 -14.27 -15.29
CA LEU A 44 6.95 -15.31 -14.55
C LEU A 44 8.19 -15.84 -15.32
N GLN A 45 8.10 -15.85 -16.64
CA GLN A 45 9.20 -16.29 -17.52
C GLN A 45 10.13 -15.13 -17.92
N ASN A 46 9.97 -13.93 -17.36
CA ASN A 46 10.88 -12.83 -17.65
C ASN A 46 12.30 -13.18 -17.15
N ARG A 47 13.29 -12.98 -18.01
CA ARG A 47 14.72 -13.22 -17.74
C ARG A 47 15.58 -11.97 -17.92
N ASN A 48 14.96 -10.81 -18.13
CA ASN A 48 15.69 -9.56 -18.29
C ASN A 48 16.39 -9.21 -16.96
N PRO A 49 17.74 -9.16 -16.91
CA PRO A 49 18.48 -8.94 -15.68
C PRO A 49 18.19 -7.57 -15.04
N ASN A 50 17.82 -6.56 -15.83
CA ASN A 50 17.48 -5.24 -15.30
C ASN A 50 16.14 -5.26 -14.55
N VAL A 51 15.18 -6.06 -15.01
CA VAL A 51 13.89 -6.24 -14.31
C VAL A 51 14.11 -6.97 -12.99
N LEU A 52 14.92 -8.04 -12.98
CA LEU A 52 15.25 -8.78 -11.76
C LEU A 52 15.95 -7.88 -10.72
N ARG A 53 16.99 -7.14 -11.14
CA ARG A 53 17.69 -6.18 -10.27
C ARG A 53 16.77 -5.10 -9.72
N PHE A 54 15.82 -4.61 -10.53
CA PHE A 54 14.86 -3.62 -10.05
C PHE A 54 13.90 -4.21 -9.00
N MET A 55 13.44 -5.46 -9.18
CA MET A 55 12.62 -6.13 -8.17
C MET A 55 13.39 -6.32 -6.85
N GLU A 56 14.65 -6.77 -6.93
CA GLU A 56 15.53 -6.87 -5.76
C GLU A 56 15.71 -5.52 -5.06
N PHE A 57 16.00 -4.47 -5.83
CA PHE A 57 16.09 -3.11 -5.31
C PHE A 57 14.79 -2.67 -4.64
N ALA A 58 13.62 -2.90 -5.25
CA ALA A 58 12.33 -2.51 -4.70
C ALA A 58 12.02 -3.16 -3.34
N HIS A 59 12.63 -4.32 -3.05
CA HIS A 59 12.55 -5.01 -1.76
C HIS A 59 13.65 -4.62 -0.75
N SER A 60 14.66 -3.86 -1.17
CA SER A 60 15.78 -3.44 -0.31
C SER A 60 15.37 -2.43 0.77
N ASP A 61 16.19 -2.33 1.82
CA ASP A 61 16.04 -1.31 2.86
C ASP A 61 16.12 0.12 2.32
N GLU A 62 16.96 0.32 1.31
CA GLU A 62 17.09 1.60 0.63
C GLU A 62 15.77 2.03 -0.01
N ALA A 63 15.16 1.16 -0.82
CA ALA A 63 13.87 1.45 -1.44
C ALA A 63 12.77 1.64 -0.41
N ARG A 64 12.74 0.83 0.67
CA ARG A 64 11.78 1.01 1.77
C ARG A 64 11.92 2.38 2.43
N ASN A 65 13.15 2.85 2.65
CA ASN A 65 13.41 4.18 3.20
C ASN A 65 12.96 5.30 2.24
N ILE A 66 13.16 5.13 0.93
CA ILE A 66 12.65 6.06 -0.09
C ILE A 66 11.11 6.13 -0.03
N MET A 67 10.43 4.98 0.06
CA MET A 67 8.97 4.91 0.18
C MET A 67 8.47 5.65 1.43
N ARG A 68 9.09 5.43 2.60
CA ARG A 68 8.75 6.12 3.85
C ARG A 68 8.90 7.64 3.72
N LYS A 69 10.01 8.12 3.17
CA LYS A 69 10.24 9.55 2.89
C LYS A 69 9.19 10.11 1.92
N ALA A 70 8.77 9.30 0.95
CA ALA A 70 7.69 9.62 0.04
C ALA A 70 6.30 9.52 0.68
N GLY A 71 6.17 9.15 1.96
CA GLY A 71 4.91 9.00 2.68
C GLY A 71 4.04 7.84 2.18
N THR A 72 4.67 6.82 1.61
CA THR A 72 4.06 5.56 1.17
C THR A 72 4.48 4.47 2.13
N VAL A 73 3.54 3.65 2.58
CA VAL A 73 3.81 2.53 3.48
C VAL A 73 4.41 1.36 2.69
N PRO A 74 5.64 0.90 2.99
CA PRO A 74 6.20 -0.30 2.38
C PRO A 74 5.40 -1.55 2.74
N TYR A 75 5.36 -2.54 1.83
CA TYR A 75 4.62 -3.80 2.05
C TYR A 75 4.93 -4.46 3.40
N GLY A 76 6.23 -4.63 3.70
CA GLY A 76 6.68 -5.29 4.94
C GLY A 76 6.44 -4.50 6.22
N ASP A 77 6.08 -3.22 6.13
CA ASP A 77 5.75 -2.41 7.32
C ASP A 77 4.26 -2.54 7.70
N ALA A 78 3.43 -3.10 6.83
CA ALA A 78 1.96 -3.03 6.91
C ALA A 78 1.30 -4.39 7.20
N ILE A 79 1.94 -5.25 8.00
CA ILE A 79 1.44 -6.61 8.28
C ILE A 79 0.00 -6.58 8.81
N ASP A 80 -0.31 -5.69 9.75
CA ASP A 80 -1.65 -5.56 10.32
C ASP A 80 -2.71 -5.15 9.28
N LEU A 81 -2.35 -4.23 8.38
CA LEU A 81 -3.19 -3.85 7.25
C LEU A 81 -3.48 -5.06 6.35
N TRP A 82 -2.45 -5.86 6.03
CA TRP A 82 -2.61 -7.03 5.17
C TRP A 82 -3.47 -8.11 5.80
N LEU A 83 -3.32 -8.38 7.10
CA LEU A 83 -4.17 -9.34 7.81
C LEU A 83 -5.64 -8.89 7.80
N LYS A 84 -5.89 -7.60 8.03
CA LYS A 84 -7.24 -7.02 7.91
C LYS A 84 -7.79 -7.16 6.48
N TYR A 85 -6.99 -6.83 5.47
CA TYR A 85 -7.37 -6.95 4.06
C TYR A 85 -7.74 -8.39 3.67
N LEU A 86 -6.89 -9.36 4.01
CA LEU A 86 -7.12 -10.77 3.70
C LEU A 86 -8.39 -11.30 4.37
N ASN A 87 -8.63 -10.91 5.62
CA ASN A 87 -9.87 -11.26 6.32
C ASN A 87 -11.11 -10.67 5.62
N GLN A 88 -11.04 -9.42 5.15
CA GLN A 88 -12.13 -8.78 4.41
C GLN A 88 -12.39 -9.47 3.06
N VAL A 89 -11.33 -9.81 2.33
CA VAL A 89 -11.43 -10.54 1.05
C VAL A 89 -12.06 -11.92 1.27
N ASN A 90 -11.60 -12.68 2.26
CA ASN A 90 -12.14 -14.01 2.56
C ASN A 90 -13.64 -13.94 2.90
N LYS A 91 -14.03 -13.01 3.78
CA LYS A 91 -15.45 -12.80 4.12
C LYS A 91 -16.30 -12.42 2.91
N ALA A 92 -15.76 -11.58 2.03
CA ALA A 92 -16.48 -11.19 0.82
C ALA A 92 -16.66 -12.39 -0.13
N GLN A 93 -15.62 -13.23 -0.28
CA GLN A 93 -15.70 -14.46 -1.08
C GLN A 93 -16.69 -15.47 -0.50
N GLU A 94 -16.69 -15.67 0.83
CA GLU A 94 -17.68 -16.48 1.54
C GLU A 94 -19.12 -15.96 1.33
N ALA A 95 -19.29 -14.64 1.27
CA ALA A 95 -20.55 -13.98 0.96
C ALA A 95 -20.93 -14.03 -0.54
N GLY A 96 -20.17 -14.73 -1.38
CA GLY A 96 -20.45 -14.93 -2.80
C GLY A 96 -19.84 -13.88 -3.74
N LEU A 97 -18.99 -12.98 -3.24
CA LEU A 97 -18.25 -12.06 -4.09
C LEU A 97 -17.19 -12.84 -4.90
N LYS A 98 -17.31 -12.82 -6.24
CA LYS A 98 -16.28 -13.32 -7.14
C LYS A 98 -15.35 -12.16 -7.51
N LEU A 99 -14.13 -12.19 -6.99
CA LEU A 99 -13.06 -11.25 -7.34
C LEU A 99 -12.32 -11.71 -8.61
#